data_AF-A0A4V1X9J7-F1
#
_entry.id   AF-A0A4V1X9J7-F1
#
_cell.length_a   1.000
_cell.length_b   1.000
_cell.length_c   1.000
_cell.angle_alpha   90.00
_cell.angle_beta   90.00
_cell.angle_gamma   90.00
#
_symmetry.space_group_name_H-M   'P 1'
#
loop_
_entity.id
_entity.type
_entity.pdbx_description
1 polymer ?
#
loop_
_entity_poly.entity_id
_entity_poly.type
_entity_poly.pdbx_seq_one_letter_code
_entity_poly.pdbx_strand_id
1 'polypeptide(L)'
;MYAERGLPQHIALEHALHCLDQLRQDAVCNADDTPRYAGFQDPPGTGAGQVHMCRGWGALVRWAREHTACFKHQDEVCGPMIERFKSCPDGRALWPTVAETGVA
;
A
#
# COMPACT_ATOMS: atom_id res chain seq x y z
N MET A 1 -6.74 -17.45 2.84
CA MET A 1 -8.03 -16.90 2.34
C MET A 1 -9.21 -17.75 2.83
N TYR A 2 -10.46 -17.26 2.92
CA TYR A 2 -11.60 -18.05 3.44
C TYR A 2 -11.84 -19.36 2.67
N ALA A 3 -11.67 -19.32 1.35
CA ALA A 3 -11.77 -20.48 0.46
C ALA A 3 -10.76 -21.59 0.80
N GLU A 4 -9.51 -21.24 1.14
CA GLU A 4 -8.47 -22.19 1.54
C GLU A 4 -8.76 -22.89 2.88
N ARG A 5 -9.66 -22.31 3.68
CA ARG A 5 -10.10 -22.83 4.98
C ARG A 5 -11.45 -23.57 4.91
N GLY A 6 -12.00 -23.74 3.70
CA GLY A 6 -13.32 -24.37 3.50
C GLY A 6 -14.49 -23.60 4.14
N LEU A 7 -14.29 -22.33 4.48
CA LEU A 7 -15.31 -21.50 5.10
C LEU A 7 -16.21 -20.86 4.02
N PRO A 8 -17.52 -20.67 4.29
CA PRO A 8 -18.40 -20.00 3.37
C PRO A 8 -17.92 -18.56 3.12
N GLN A 9 -18.02 -18.12 1.86
CA GLN A 9 -17.73 -16.75 1.52
C GLN A 9 -18.84 -15.85 2.06
N HIS A 10 -18.49 -14.90 2.94
CA HIS A 10 -19.45 -13.99 3.57
C HIS A 10 -19.78 -12.76 2.71
N ILE A 11 -19.08 -12.59 1.59
CA ILE A 11 -19.18 -11.49 0.63
C ILE A 11 -19.71 -12.05 -0.70
N ALA A 12 -20.70 -11.39 -1.28
CA ALA A 12 -21.24 -11.79 -2.58
C ALA A 12 -20.16 -11.73 -3.67
N LEU A 13 -20.17 -12.69 -4.61
CA LEU A 13 -19.12 -12.81 -5.62
C LEU A 13 -19.03 -11.56 -6.50
N GLU A 14 -20.17 -10.95 -6.84
CA GLU A 14 -20.20 -9.71 -7.61
C GLU A 14 -19.47 -8.57 -6.90
N HIS A 15 -19.57 -8.50 -5.58
CA HIS A 15 -18.86 -7.48 -4.79
C HIS A 15 -17.35 -7.71 -4.81
N ALA A 16 -16.90 -8.95 -4.68
CA ALA A 16 -15.48 -9.30 -4.76
C ALA A 16 -14.89 -8.98 -6.15
N LEU A 17 -15.61 -9.31 -7.22
CA LEU A 17 -15.19 -9.05 -8.59
C LEU A 17 -15.13 -7.56 -8.92
N HIS A 18 -16.13 -6.78 -8.49
CA HIS A 18 -16.14 -5.33 -8.65
C HIS A 18 -14.91 -4.69 -7.99
N CYS A 19 -14.65 -5.00 -6.72
CA CYS A 19 -13.50 -4.43 -6.00
C CYS A 19 -12.16 -4.87 -6.61
N LEU A 20 -12.03 -6.13 -7.03
CA LEU A 20 -10.80 -6.63 -7.67
C LEU A 20 -10.52 -5.92 -9.00
N ASP A 21 -11.55 -5.75 -9.83
CA ASP A 21 -11.41 -5.03 -11.09
C ASP A 21 -11.00 -3.58 -10.86
N GLN A 22 -11.63 -2.89 -9.91
CA GLN A 22 -11.27 -1.53 -9.56
C GLN A 22 -9.83 -1.43 -9.04
N LEU A 23 -9.38 -2.34 -8.17
CA LEU A 23 -7.98 -2.36 -7.68
C LEU A 23 -6.98 -2.62 -8.80
N ARG A 24 -7.33 -3.50 -9.73
CA ARG A 24 -6.52 -3.78 -10.92
C ARG A 24 -6.43 -2.53 -11.81
N GLN A 25 -7.54 -1.83 -12.04
CA GLN A 25 -7.55 -0.59 -12.82
C GLN A 25 -6.69 0.49 -12.16
N ASP A 26 -6.76 0.67 -10.84
CA ASP A 26 -5.90 1.62 -10.13
C ASP A 26 -4.41 1.26 -10.27
N ALA A 27 -4.07 -0.01 -10.06
CA ALA A 27 -2.68 -0.47 -10.14
C ALA A 27 -2.11 -0.35 -11.56
N VAL A 28 -2.87 -0.79 -12.56
CA VAL A 28 -2.38 -0.86 -13.95
C VAL A 28 -2.46 0.50 -14.64
N CYS A 29 -3.55 1.24 -14.44
CA CYS A 29 -3.78 2.50 -15.13
C CYS A 29 -3.28 3.68 -14.30
N ASN A 30 -3.73 3.89 -13.06
CA ASN A 30 -3.31 5.09 -12.33
C ASN A 30 -1.82 5.05 -11.96
N ALA A 31 -1.35 3.88 -11.52
CA ALA A 31 0.03 3.62 -11.12
C ALA A 31 0.63 4.79 -10.31
N ASP A 32 -0.05 5.19 -9.23
CA ASP A 32 0.41 6.19 -8.27
C ASP A 32 -0.08 5.88 -6.85
N ASP A 33 0.40 6.66 -5.88
CA ASP A 33 0.14 6.53 -4.44
C ASP A 33 -1.03 7.38 -3.93
N THR A 34 -1.86 7.95 -4.82
CA THR A 34 -3.02 8.75 -4.44
C THR A 34 -4.08 7.85 -3.80
N PRO A 35 -4.51 8.12 -2.55
CA PRO A 35 -5.60 7.38 -1.94
C PRO A 35 -6.87 7.49 -2.77
N ARG A 36 -7.56 6.36 -2.95
CA ARG A 36 -8.85 6.31 -3.62
C ARG A 36 -9.86 7.20 -2.91
N TYR A 37 -10.62 7.99 -3.67
CA TYR A 37 -11.67 8.81 -3.09
C TYR A 37 -12.79 7.91 -2.53
N ALA A 38 -13.07 8.06 -1.24
CA ALA A 38 -14.17 7.35 -0.58
C ALA A 38 -15.48 8.15 -0.55
N GLY A 39 -15.40 9.47 -0.77
CA GLY A 39 -16.51 10.41 -0.87
C GLY A 39 -17.59 10.37 0.21
N PHE A 40 -18.62 11.18 0.00
CA PHE A 40 -19.90 11.09 0.71
C PHE A 40 -20.93 10.52 -0.26
N GLN A 41 -20.86 9.21 -0.51
CA GLN A 41 -21.76 8.50 -1.43
C GLN A 41 -22.82 7.73 -0.63
N ASP A 42 -24.05 7.63 -1.17
CA ASP A 42 -25.11 6.77 -0.65
C ASP A 42 -25.62 5.85 -1.78
N PRO A 43 -25.34 4.54 -1.76
CA PRO A 43 -24.55 3.81 -0.76
C PRO A 43 -23.04 4.14 -0.84
N PRO A 44 -22.27 3.91 0.24
CA PRO A 44 -20.83 4.16 0.25
C PRO A 44 -20.11 3.29 -0.79
N GLY A 45 -19.34 3.92 -1.68
CA GLY A 45 -18.52 3.22 -2.68
C GLY A 45 -17.20 3.96 -2.87
N THR A 46 -16.07 3.24 -2.81
CA THR A 46 -14.75 3.84 -3.02
C THR A 46 -14.36 3.74 -4.49
N GLY A 47 -13.91 4.85 -5.08
CA GLY A 47 -13.30 4.86 -6.42
C GLY A 47 -14.27 4.71 -7.60
N ALA A 48 -15.57 4.53 -7.36
CA ALA A 48 -16.57 4.42 -8.42
C ALA A 48 -16.63 5.72 -9.25
N GLY A 49 -16.47 5.59 -10.57
CA GLY A 49 -16.54 6.71 -11.51
C GLY A 49 -15.31 7.63 -11.53
N GLN A 50 -14.23 7.28 -10.81
CA GLN A 50 -12.98 8.03 -10.91
C GLN A 50 -12.31 7.77 -12.26
N VAL A 51 -12.08 8.84 -13.03
CA VAL A 51 -11.30 8.77 -14.27
C VAL A 51 -9.83 8.85 -13.90
N HIS A 52 -9.07 7.82 -14.27
CA HIS A 52 -7.62 7.77 -14.08
C HIS A 52 -6.90 7.92 -15.41
N MET A 53 -5.78 8.65 -15.40
CA MET A 53 -4.89 8.71 -16.55
C MET A 53 -3.94 7.52 -16.48
N CYS A 54 -3.90 6.71 -17.54
CA CYS A 54 -2.96 5.59 -17.62
C CYS A 54 -1.51 6.08 -17.55
N ARG A 55 -0.75 5.61 -16.55
CA ARG A 55 0.69 5.82 -16.36
C ARG A 55 1.42 4.50 -16.51
N GLY A 56 2.74 4.57 -16.69
CA GLY A 56 3.56 3.37 -16.83
C GLY A 56 3.78 2.68 -15.48
N TRP A 57 3.18 1.50 -15.25
CA TRP A 57 3.43 0.68 -14.06
C TRP A 57 4.93 0.48 -13.77
N GLY A 58 5.71 0.19 -14.81
CA GLY A 58 7.17 0.05 -14.67
C GLY A 58 7.87 1.32 -14.19
N ALA A 59 7.36 2.50 -14.53
CA ALA A 59 7.90 3.78 -14.05
C ALA A 59 7.60 3.96 -12.56
N LEU A 60 6.40 3.61 -12.09
CA LEU A 60 6.06 3.62 -10.67
C LEU A 60 6.93 2.62 -9.89
N VAL A 61 7.07 1.38 -10.38
CA VAL A 61 7.90 0.35 -9.72
C VAL A 61 9.34 0.82 -9.60
N ARG A 62 9.89 1.46 -10.64
CA ARG A 62 11.23 2.06 -10.58
C ARG A 62 11.30 3.18 -9.55
N TRP A 63 10.36 4.14 -9.61
CA TRP A 63 10.31 5.25 -8.65
C TRP A 63 10.23 4.75 -7.21
N ALA A 64 9.37 3.76 -6.92
CA ALA A 64 9.21 3.18 -5.60
C ALA A 64 10.48 2.46 -5.11
N ARG A 65 11.27 1.86 -6.02
CA ARG A 65 12.58 1.26 -5.69
C ARG A 65 13.63 2.34 -5.39
N GLU A 66 13.63 3.43 -6.14
CA GLU A 66 14.51 4.59 -5.92
C GLU A 66 14.15 5.34 -4.62
N HIS A 67 12.89 5.31 -4.20
CA HIS A 67 12.33 6.01 -3.04
C HIS A 67 11.74 5.04 -2.00
N THR A 68 12.41 3.92 -1.77
CA THR A 68 11.91 2.86 -0.88
C THR A 68 11.74 3.33 0.57
N ALA A 69 10.66 2.90 1.24
CA ALA A 69 10.26 3.36 2.57
C ALA A 69 11.06 2.76 3.75
N CYS A 70 12.28 2.26 3.52
CA CYS A 70 13.12 1.62 4.55
C CYS A 70 12.40 0.58 5.40
N PHE A 71 11.52 -0.21 4.77
CA PHE A 71 10.67 -1.18 5.41
C PHE A 71 11.23 -2.61 5.32
N LYS A 72 11.13 -3.38 6.40
CA LYS A 72 11.35 -4.84 6.45
C LYS A 72 10.16 -5.57 7.04
N HIS A 73 9.94 -6.82 6.62
CA HIS A 73 8.84 -7.60 7.14
C HIS A 73 9.08 -8.06 8.59
N GLN A 74 8.00 -8.49 9.25
CA GLN A 74 8.00 -8.81 10.68
C GLN A 74 8.83 -10.04 11.05
N ASP A 75 8.97 -10.96 10.10
CA ASP A 75 9.83 -12.13 10.15
C ASP A 75 11.31 -11.76 10.05
N GLU A 76 11.63 -10.57 9.51
CA GLU A 76 12.98 -10.02 9.48
C GLU A 76 13.28 -9.14 10.70
N VAL A 77 12.30 -8.36 11.17
CA VAL A 77 12.44 -7.43 12.30
C VAL A 77 11.29 -7.62 13.27
N CYS A 78 11.59 -8.29 14.39
CA CYS A 78 10.65 -8.49 15.49
C CYS A 78 10.45 -7.20 16.30
N GLY A 79 9.26 -7.02 16.87
CA GLY A 79 8.94 -5.88 17.73
C GLY A 79 7.92 -4.92 17.14
N PRO A 80 7.84 -3.69 17.68
CA PRO A 80 6.90 -2.66 17.24
C PRO A 80 7.01 -2.36 15.74
N MET A 81 5.89 -2.01 15.12
CA MET A 81 5.84 -1.70 13.68
C MET A 81 6.85 -0.62 13.27
N ILE A 82 7.14 0.35 14.15
CA ILE A 82 8.12 1.41 13.86
C ILE A 82 9.54 0.89 13.59
N GLU A 83 9.95 -0.23 14.20
CA GLU A 83 11.28 -0.82 13.97
C GLU A 83 11.44 -1.32 12.54
N ARG A 84 10.33 -1.72 11.91
CA ARG A 84 10.31 -2.21 10.54
C ARG A 84 10.68 -1.12 9.54
N PHE A 85 10.41 0.15 9.85
CA PHE A 85 10.67 1.29 8.96
C PHE A 85 12.08 1.89 9.09
N LYS A 86 12.94 1.32 9.95
CA LYS A 86 14.31 1.82 10.17
C LYS A 86 15.37 1.14 9.30
N SER A 87 14.98 0.26 8.38
CA SER A 87 15.88 -0.62 7.66
C SER A 87 15.92 -0.29 6.16
N CYS A 88 16.83 0.58 5.74
CA CYS A 88 17.01 0.89 4.33
C CYS A 88 17.91 -0.16 3.63
N PRO A 89 17.68 -0.49 2.34
CA PRO A 89 18.51 -1.45 1.60
C PRO A 89 19.98 -1.04 1.45
N ASP A 90 20.26 0.26 1.50
CA ASP A 90 21.60 0.84 1.41
C ASP A 90 22.25 1.11 2.78
N GLY A 91 21.61 0.66 3.87
CA GLY A 91 22.11 0.82 5.24
C GLY A 91 21.86 2.19 5.86
N ARG A 92 21.17 3.11 5.17
CA ARG A 92 20.74 4.38 5.77
C ARG A 92 19.69 4.15 6.87
N ALA A 93 19.54 5.12 7.77
CA ALA A 93 18.46 5.18 8.74
C ALA A 93 17.66 6.47 8.53
N LEU A 94 16.39 6.36 8.11
CA LEU A 94 15.54 7.53 7.84
C LEU A 94 14.77 8.04 9.08
N TRP A 95 14.68 7.25 10.14
CA TRP A 95 14.02 7.66 11.39
C TRP A 95 15.10 7.94 12.44
N PRO A 96 15.35 9.22 12.80
CA PRO A 96 16.33 9.54 13.83
C PRO A 96 15.89 8.92 15.15
N THR A 97 16.73 8.05 15.72
CA THR A 97 16.67 7.71 17.14
C THR A 97 17.10 8.96 17.89
N VAL A 98 16.15 9.76 18.36
CA VAL A 98 16.48 10.91 19.21
C VAL A 98 17.13 10.42 20.51
N ALA A 99 18.46 10.41 20.50
CA ALA A 99 19.33 10.55 21.66
C ALA A 99 20.70 11.16 21.26
N GLU A 100 20.81 11.88 20.14
CA GLU A 100 22.00 12.70 19.81
C GLU A 100 21.60 14.14 19.46
N THR A 101 20.71 14.73 20.26
CA THR A 101 20.82 16.17 20.53
C THR A 101 21.74 16.33 21.74
N GLY A 102 23.02 16.15 21.48
CA GLY A 102 24.09 16.44 22.41
C GLY A 102 25.32 16.73 21.59
N VAL A 103 25.61 18.01 21.36
CA VAL A 103 26.93 18.65 21.33
C VAL A 103 26.77 20.12 20.91
N ALA A 104 27.25 20.97 21.82
CA ALA A 104 27.68 22.38 21.73
C ALA A 104 26.66 23.47 21.38
#